data_AF-A0A958K1E0-F1
#
_entry.id   AF-A0A958K1E0-F1
#
_cell.length_a   1.000
_cell.length_b   1.000
_cell.length_c   1.000
_cell.angle_alpha   90.00
_cell.angle_beta   90.00
_cell.angle_gamma   90.00
#
_symmetry.space_group_name_H-M   'P 1'
#
loop_
_entity.id
_entity.type
_entity.pdbx_description
1 polymer ?
#
loop_
_entity_poly.entity_id
_entity_poly.type
_entity_poly.pdbx_seq_one_letter_code
_entity_poly.pdbx_strand_id
1 'polypeptide(L)'
;MNNKITLQTVWNSPFLRLFNITMLYILFVPSSAFAASAKFEPVPGLLWSPWSISALIIFIVCYALVPLENTLHIKKSKPVLLAAGLIWILAAMAYTARGHVDAIHAAVEHNILEYSELLLFLLAAMTFINSLEDRNVFQVLRAYLVSRGFTLRQIFWATGAVAFLLSPVADNLTTA
;
A
#
# COMPACT_ATOMS: atom_id res chain seq x y z
N MET A 1 -19.19 -42.61 -2.20
CA MET A 1 -17.96 -42.86 -3.00
C MET A 1 -17.31 -41.52 -3.35
N ASN A 2 -16.15 -41.29 -2.73
CA ASN A 2 -15.06 -40.32 -2.95
C ASN A 2 -15.26 -39.11 -3.89
N ASN A 3 -15.42 -37.95 -3.26
CA ASN A 3 -15.21 -36.63 -3.85
C ASN A 3 -13.74 -36.16 -3.68
N LYS A 4 -12.77 -37.00 -4.08
CA LYS A 4 -11.31 -36.74 -3.93
C LYS A 4 -10.65 -36.23 -5.23
N ILE A 5 -11.41 -35.69 -6.19
CA ILE A 5 -10.89 -35.31 -7.52
C ILE A 5 -10.53 -33.81 -7.64
N THR A 6 -10.82 -32.95 -6.67
CA THR A 6 -10.93 -31.49 -6.96
C THR A 6 -9.78 -30.56 -6.51
N LEU A 7 -8.75 -31.03 -5.81
CA LEU A 7 -7.63 -30.13 -5.38
C LEU A 7 -6.24 -30.60 -5.86
N GLN A 8 -5.98 -31.90 -5.86
CA GLN A 8 -4.69 -32.44 -6.32
C GLN A 8 -4.50 -32.29 -7.84
N THR A 9 -5.58 -32.41 -8.63
CA THR A 9 -5.57 -32.23 -10.09
C THR A 9 -5.28 -30.78 -10.50
N VAL A 10 -5.84 -29.81 -9.78
CA VAL A 10 -5.57 -28.38 -9.99
C VAL A 10 -4.11 -28.08 -9.69
N TRP A 11 -3.60 -28.50 -8.53
CA TRP A 11 -2.21 -28.25 -8.11
C TRP A 11 -1.16 -28.93 -9.00
N ASN A 12 -1.48 -30.09 -9.58
CA ASN A 12 -0.59 -30.79 -10.51
C ASN A 12 -0.76 -30.40 -11.99
N SER A 13 -1.62 -29.43 -12.30
CA SER A 13 -1.78 -29.00 -13.68
C SER A 13 -0.45 -28.43 -14.23
N PRO A 14 -0.05 -28.81 -15.46
CA PRO A 14 1.17 -28.31 -16.08
C PRO A 14 1.15 -26.78 -16.18
N PHE A 15 -0.03 -26.18 -16.32
CA PHE A 15 -0.25 -24.74 -16.34
C PHE A 15 0.12 -24.04 -15.02
N LEU A 16 -0.34 -24.54 -13.86
CA LEU A 16 0.01 -23.95 -12.55
C LEU A 16 1.49 -24.12 -12.21
N ARG A 17 2.10 -25.24 -12.63
CA ARG A 17 3.55 -25.44 -12.48
C ARG A 17 4.34 -24.46 -13.35
N LEU A 18 3.97 -24.29 -14.62
CA LEU A 18 4.58 -23.28 -15.50
C LEU A 18 4.40 -21.87 -14.94
N PHE A 19 3.20 -21.51 -14.49
CA PHE A 19 2.91 -20.21 -13.89
C PHE A 19 3.76 -19.93 -12.63
N ASN A 20 3.88 -20.90 -11.73
CA ASN A 20 4.71 -20.79 -10.53
C ASN A 20 6.21 -20.72 -10.86
N ILE A 21 6.69 -21.46 -11.88
CA ILE A 21 8.08 -21.39 -12.34
C ILE A 21 8.37 -20.02 -12.97
N THR A 22 7.46 -19.47 -13.78
CA THR A 22 7.61 -18.12 -14.34
C THR A 22 7.58 -17.04 -13.26
N MET A 23 6.72 -17.15 -12.25
CA MET A 23 6.69 -16.23 -11.11
C MET A 23 7.99 -16.30 -10.28
N LEU A 24 8.52 -17.50 -10.06
CA LEU A 24 9.81 -17.68 -9.39
C LEU A 24 10.96 -17.10 -10.22
N TYR A 25 10.91 -17.22 -11.55
CA TYR A 25 11.92 -16.65 -12.44
C TYR A 25 11.92 -15.13 -12.39
N ILE A 26 10.74 -14.50 -12.35
CA ILE A 26 10.59 -13.03 -12.22
C ILE A 26 11.20 -12.51 -10.91
N LEU A 27 11.15 -13.28 -9.81
CA LEU A 27 11.75 -12.91 -8.53
C LEU A 27 13.29 -12.94 -8.54
N PHE A 28 13.90 -13.76 -9.40
CA PHE A 28 15.35 -13.93 -9.49
C PHE A 28 16.01 -13.11 -10.59
N VAL A 29 15.23 -12.47 -11.48
CA VAL A 29 15.79 -11.48 -12.41
C VAL A 29 16.05 -10.20 -11.60
N PRO A 30 17.32 -9.77 -11.43
CA PRO A 30 17.59 -8.46 -10.88
C PRO A 30 17.02 -7.44 -11.86
N SER A 31 15.83 -6.93 -11.55
CA SER A 31 15.27 -5.81 -12.29
C SER A 31 16.24 -4.66 -12.09
N SER A 32 16.83 -4.19 -13.18
CA SER A 32 17.62 -2.96 -13.19
C SER A 32 16.66 -1.85 -12.80
N ALA A 33 16.62 -1.54 -11.51
CA ALA A 33 15.84 -0.43 -11.00
C ALA A 33 16.49 0.83 -11.57
N PHE A 34 15.84 1.43 -12.56
CA PHE A 34 16.09 2.82 -12.87
C PHE A 34 15.70 3.60 -11.63
N ALA A 35 16.70 4.09 -10.90
CA ALA A 35 16.47 5.03 -9.83
C ALA A 35 15.81 6.25 -10.47
N ALA A 36 14.56 6.53 -10.10
CA ALA A 36 13.99 7.84 -10.32
C ALA A 36 14.97 8.86 -9.74
N SER A 37 15.30 9.90 -10.52
CA SER A 37 16.08 11.02 -10.01
C SER A 37 15.42 11.49 -8.73
N ALA A 38 16.12 11.28 -7.61
CA ALA A 38 15.65 11.81 -6.34
C ALA A 38 15.60 13.32 -6.50
N LYS A 39 14.44 13.94 -6.27
CA LYS A 39 14.28 15.40 -6.23
C LYS A 39 15.14 16.06 -5.15
N PHE A 40 15.83 15.27 -4.33
CA PHE A 40 16.64 15.66 -3.19
C PHE A 40 18.04 15.04 -3.31
N GLU A 41 19.06 15.89 -3.43
CA GLU A 41 20.45 15.46 -3.39
C GLU A 41 20.78 14.93 -1.98
N PRO A 42 21.16 13.66 -1.82
CA PRO A 42 21.48 13.12 -0.51
C PRO A 42 22.72 13.83 0.04
N VAL A 43 22.58 14.46 1.22
CA VAL A 43 23.74 15.07 1.89
C VAL A 43 24.77 13.96 2.17
N PRO A 44 26.01 14.06 1.65
CA PRO A 44 27.01 13.02 1.79
C PRO A 44 27.25 12.64 3.26
N GLY A 45 27.23 11.33 3.57
CA GLY A 45 27.44 10.82 4.92
C GLY A 45 26.32 11.07 5.92
N LEU A 46 25.13 11.51 5.49
CA LEU A 46 23.96 11.63 6.38
C LEU A 46 23.43 10.26 6.82
N LEU A 47 23.51 9.26 5.95
CA LEU A 47 23.06 7.88 6.21
C LEU A 47 23.78 7.24 7.41
N TRP A 48 25.07 7.55 7.59
CA TRP A 48 25.91 7.02 8.67
C TRP A 48 25.84 7.85 9.96
N SER A 49 25.02 8.90 9.99
CA SER A 49 24.87 9.75 11.16
C SER A 49 24.11 9.00 12.28
N PRO A 50 24.45 9.22 13.57
CA PRO A 50 23.73 8.63 14.68
C PRO A 50 22.22 8.89 14.63
N TRP A 51 21.81 10.09 14.18
CA TRP A 51 20.39 10.48 14.04
C TRP A 51 19.63 9.58 13.05
N SER A 52 20.25 9.28 11.90
CA SER A 52 19.68 8.43 10.85
C SER A 52 19.60 6.97 11.29
N ILE A 53 20.62 6.48 12.00
CA ILE A 53 20.64 5.12 12.56
C ILE A 53 19.55 4.97 13.63
N SER A 54 19.38 5.96 14.51
CA SER A 54 18.29 5.97 15.49
C SER A 54 16.92 5.99 14.81
N ALA A 55 16.74 6.79 13.75
CA ALA A 55 15.50 6.82 12.98
C ALA A 55 15.19 5.46 12.34
N LEU A 56 16.20 4.77 11.81
CA LEU A 56 16.06 3.43 11.25
C LEU A 56 15.64 2.40 12.30
N ILE A 57 16.23 2.44 13.49
CA ILE A 57 15.86 1.55 14.61
C ILE A 57 14.39 1.78 14.99
N ILE A 58 13.97 3.05 15.13
CA ILE A 58 12.57 3.39 15.43
C ILE A 58 11.63 2.88 14.34
N PHE A 59 12.00 3.03 13.08
CA PHE A 59 11.23 2.53 11.94
C PHE A 59 11.05 1.01 12.00
N ILE A 60 12.13 0.25 12.24
CA ILE A 60 12.09 -1.22 12.33
C ILE A 60 11.20 -1.66 13.51
N VAL A 61 11.36 -1.04 14.67
CA VAL A 61 10.55 -1.35 15.86
C VAL A 61 9.08 -1.05 15.60
N CYS A 62 8.76 0.10 15.02
CA CYS A 62 7.39 0.46 14.65
C CYS A 62 6.79 -0.53 13.64
N TYR A 63 7.54 -0.88 12.60
CA TYR A 63 7.10 -1.84 11.58
C TYR A 63 6.79 -3.21 12.20
N ALA A 64 7.60 -3.67 13.16
CA ALA A 64 7.32 -4.91 13.89
C ALA A 64 6.08 -4.80 14.80
N LEU A 65 5.82 -3.64 15.40
CA LEU A 65 4.67 -3.42 16.27
C LEU A 65 3.32 -3.38 15.53
N VAL A 66 3.30 -2.96 14.25
CA VAL A 66 2.05 -2.79 13.47
C VAL A 66 1.28 -4.11 13.28
N PRO A 67 1.90 -5.24 12.89
CA PRO A 67 1.20 -6.54 12.84
C PRO A 67 0.95 -7.15 14.22
N LEU A 68 1.81 -6.85 15.20
CA LEU A 68 1.73 -7.39 16.57
C LEU A 68 0.55 -6.81 17.36
N GLU A 69 -0.06 -5.75 16.85
CA GLU A 69 -1.25 -5.07 17.39
C GLU A 69 -2.40 -6.03 17.74
N ASN A 70 -2.61 -7.08 16.93
CA ASN A 70 -3.64 -8.10 17.18
C ASN A 70 -3.49 -8.79 18.55
N THR A 71 -2.31 -8.72 19.18
CA THR A 71 -2.03 -9.25 20.52
C THR A 71 -2.03 -8.17 21.61
N LEU A 72 -1.72 -6.91 21.28
CA LEU A 72 -1.52 -5.82 22.23
C LEU A 72 -2.72 -4.87 22.40
N HIS A 73 -3.79 -5.00 21.59
CA HIS A 73 -5.05 -4.23 21.69
C HIS A 73 -4.90 -2.68 21.59
N ILE A 74 -3.80 -2.17 21.04
CA ILE A 74 -3.56 -0.73 20.84
C ILE A 74 -3.87 -0.38 19.39
N LYS A 75 -4.77 0.57 19.09
CA LYS A 75 -5.04 1.00 17.69
C LYS A 75 -3.75 1.19 16.85
N LYS A 76 -3.64 0.51 15.70
CA LYS A 76 -2.47 0.56 14.77
C LYS A 76 -1.96 1.97 14.47
N SER A 77 -2.86 2.95 14.40
CA SER A 77 -2.50 4.35 14.14
C SER A 77 -1.62 4.98 15.23
N LYS A 78 -1.72 4.54 16.48
CA LYS A 78 -0.98 5.12 17.61
C LYS A 78 0.54 4.88 17.52
N PRO A 79 1.06 3.64 17.39
CA PRO A 79 2.50 3.43 17.25
C PRO A 79 3.06 4.06 15.97
N VAL A 80 2.30 4.02 14.88
CA VAL A 80 2.71 4.61 13.59
C VAL A 80 2.86 6.12 13.70
N LEU A 81 1.88 6.83 14.27
CA LEU A 81 1.92 8.28 14.40
C LEU A 81 3.06 8.75 15.33
N LEU A 82 3.29 8.04 16.43
CA LEU A 82 4.40 8.34 17.35
C LEU A 82 5.77 8.14 16.66
N ALA A 83 5.95 7.03 15.96
CA ALA A 83 7.20 6.75 15.25
C ALA A 83 7.45 7.79 14.15
N ALA A 84 6.43 8.16 13.38
CA ALA A 84 6.53 9.20 12.35
C ALA A 84 6.99 10.54 12.95
N GLY A 85 6.37 10.99 14.05
CA GLY A 85 6.77 12.22 14.73
C GLY A 85 8.21 12.19 15.24
N LEU A 86 8.65 11.08 15.85
CA LEU A 86 10.03 10.92 16.33
C LEU A 86 11.05 10.93 15.18
N ILE A 87 10.75 10.27 14.06
CA ILE A 87 11.61 10.25 12.88
C ILE A 87 11.73 11.67 12.29
N TRP A 88 10.64 12.43 12.20
CA TRP A 88 10.69 13.82 11.72
C TRP A 88 11.53 14.72 12.61
N ILE A 89 11.45 14.56 13.94
CA ILE A 89 12.30 15.30 14.89
C ILE A 89 13.78 14.95 14.70
N LEU A 90 14.10 13.65 14.56
CA LEU A 90 15.47 13.19 14.28
C LEU A 90 15.99 13.73 12.93
N ALA A 91 15.14 13.73 11.90
CA ALA A 91 15.46 14.28 10.59
C ALA A 91 15.75 15.78 10.69
N ALA A 92 14.88 16.56 11.35
CA ALA A 92 15.10 17.98 11.58
C ALA A 92 16.45 18.24 12.26
N MET A 93 16.77 17.54 13.34
CA MET A 93 18.07 17.67 14.02
C MET A 93 19.25 17.34 13.12
N ALA A 94 19.14 16.28 12.30
CA ALA A 94 20.20 15.86 11.40
C ALA A 94 20.50 16.90 10.30
N TYR A 95 19.45 17.53 9.74
CA TYR A 95 19.58 18.56 8.70
C TYR A 95 19.97 19.92 9.26
N THR A 96 19.44 20.33 10.42
CA THR A 96 19.83 21.60 11.08
C THR A 96 21.29 21.56 11.53
N ALA A 97 21.79 20.41 12.01
CA ALA A 97 23.19 20.25 12.41
C ALA A 97 24.19 20.43 11.27
N ARG A 98 23.72 20.38 10.01
CA ARG A 98 24.53 20.56 8.80
C ARG A 98 24.21 21.86 8.04
N GLY A 99 23.37 22.74 8.61
CA GLY A 99 23.00 24.02 8.00
C GLY A 99 22.00 23.93 6.84
N HIS A 100 21.33 22.79 6.65
CA HIS A 100 20.38 22.56 5.55
C HIS A 100 18.91 22.66 6.01
N VAL A 101 18.54 23.79 6.62
CA VAL A 101 17.20 23.99 7.21
C VAL A 101 16.11 24.10 6.14
N ASP A 102 16.38 24.76 5.02
CA ASP A 102 15.40 24.93 3.93
C ASP A 102 15.04 23.59 3.27
N ALA A 103 16.03 22.69 3.21
CA ALA A 103 15.89 21.38 2.60
C ALA A 103 14.91 20.49 3.40
N ILE A 104 14.98 20.51 4.74
CA ILE A 104 14.02 19.76 5.57
C ILE A 104 12.63 20.40 5.56
N HIS A 105 12.54 21.73 5.50
CA HIS A 105 11.25 22.42 5.42
C HIS A 105 10.50 22.06 4.14
N ALA A 106 11.15 22.19 2.99
CA ALA A 106 10.58 21.82 1.70
C ALA A 106 10.18 20.33 1.64
N ALA A 107 10.97 19.45 2.26
CA ALA A 107 10.63 18.03 2.35
C ALA A 107 9.36 17.79 3.19
N VAL A 108 9.24 18.43 4.36
CA VAL A 108 8.02 18.31 5.20
C VAL A 108 6.80 18.84 4.46
N GLU A 109 6.89 20.02 3.85
CA GLU A 109 5.79 20.65 3.12
C GLU A 109 5.30 19.75 1.98
N HIS A 110 6.22 19.24 1.16
CA HIS A 110 5.88 18.35 0.06
C HIS A 110 5.18 17.07 0.54
N ASN A 111 5.72 16.43 1.58
CA ASN A 111 5.12 15.22 2.15
C ASN A 111 3.73 15.50 2.74
N ILE A 112 3.56 16.59 3.49
CA ILE A 112 2.25 16.90 4.09
C ILE A 112 1.21 17.19 3.02
N LEU A 113 1.56 17.90 1.94
CA LEU A 113 0.64 18.15 0.83
C LEU A 113 0.21 16.84 0.15
N GLU A 114 1.18 15.99 -0.23
CA GLU A 114 0.90 14.68 -0.84
C GLU A 114 0.04 13.79 0.08
N TYR A 115 0.38 13.70 1.37
CA TYR A 115 -0.43 12.95 2.33
C TYR A 115 -1.80 13.57 2.55
N SER A 116 -1.94 14.89 2.47
CA SER A 116 -3.24 15.56 2.61
C SER A 116 -4.15 15.27 1.42
N GLU A 117 -3.61 15.26 0.21
CA GLU A 117 -4.32 14.87 -1.01
C GLU A 117 -4.80 13.41 -0.93
N LEU A 118 -3.90 12.48 -0.57
CA LEU A 118 -4.25 11.08 -0.34
C LEU A 118 -5.29 10.92 0.77
N LEU A 119 -5.15 11.65 1.88
CA LEU A 119 -6.11 11.62 2.98
C LEU A 119 -7.49 12.09 2.54
N LEU A 120 -7.58 13.24 1.87
CA LEU A 120 -8.84 13.79 1.39
C LEU A 120 -9.49 12.87 0.34
N PHE A 121 -8.68 12.29 -0.55
CA PHE A 121 -9.13 11.29 -1.52
C PHE A 121 -9.70 10.05 -0.83
N LEU A 122 -8.97 9.46 0.11
CA LEU A 122 -9.42 8.27 0.85
C LEU A 122 -10.62 8.57 1.75
N LEU A 123 -10.69 9.75 2.36
CA LEU A 123 -11.83 10.19 3.16
C LEU A 123 -13.09 10.28 2.30
N ALA A 124 -12.99 10.93 1.14
CA ALA A 124 -14.09 11.02 0.18
C ALA A 124 -14.50 9.64 -0.33
N ALA A 125 -13.53 8.79 -0.70
CA ALA A 125 -13.76 7.44 -1.18
C ALA A 125 -14.45 6.56 -0.12
N MET A 126 -13.94 6.54 1.12
CA MET A 126 -14.54 5.75 2.20
C MET A 126 -15.95 6.24 2.55
N THR A 127 -16.16 7.56 2.57
CA THR A 127 -17.50 8.14 2.82
C THR A 127 -18.48 7.77 1.72
N PHE A 128 -18.04 7.78 0.46
CA PHE A 128 -18.84 7.34 -0.68
C PHE A 128 -19.18 5.85 -0.61
N ILE A 129 -18.20 4.99 -0.29
CA ILE A 129 -18.43 3.55 -0.10
C ILE A 129 -19.45 3.30 1.00
N ASN A 130 -19.28 3.93 2.16
CA ASN A 130 -20.22 3.82 3.29
C ASN A 130 -21.62 4.28 2.89
N SER A 131 -21.73 5.38 2.12
CA SER A 131 -23.03 5.89 1.64
C SER A 131 -23.72 4.94 0.66
N LEU A 132 -22.96 4.21 -0.18
CA LEU A 132 -23.49 3.18 -1.07
C LEU A 132 -23.93 1.94 -0.30
N GLU A 133 -23.18 1.58 0.74
CA GLU A 133 -23.50 0.47 1.63
C GLU A 133 -24.77 0.73 2.44
N ASP A 134 -24.91 1.91 3.06
CA ASP A 134 -26.11 2.32 3.81
C ASP A 134 -27.37 2.33 2.93
N ARG A 135 -27.22 2.67 1.65
CA ARG A 135 -28.30 2.64 0.64
C ARG A 135 -28.54 1.26 0.03
N ASN A 136 -27.84 0.23 0.50
CA ASN A 136 -27.90 -1.15 0.01
C ASN A 136 -27.66 -1.27 -1.51
N VAL A 137 -26.91 -0.36 -2.11
CA VAL A 137 -26.69 -0.31 -3.57
C VAL A 137 -26.00 -1.59 -4.05
N PHE A 138 -25.05 -2.11 -3.29
CA PHE A 138 -24.38 -3.38 -3.61
C PHE A 138 -25.32 -4.58 -3.58
N GLN A 139 -26.30 -4.61 -2.66
CA GLN A 139 -27.29 -5.68 -2.60
C GLN A 139 -28.24 -5.63 -3.79
N VAL A 140 -28.74 -4.44 -4.14
CA VAL A 140 -29.60 -4.24 -5.32
C VAL A 140 -28.86 -4.60 -6.60
N LEU A 141 -27.61 -4.17 -6.74
CA LEU A 141 -26.77 -4.49 -7.90
C LEU A 141 -26.55 -6.01 -8.03
N ARG A 142 -26.25 -6.69 -6.92
CA ARG A 142 -26.13 -8.15 -6.90
C ARG A 142 -27.43 -8.83 -7.29
N ALA A 143 -28.56 -8.42 -6.70
CA ALA A 143 -29.87 -9.00 -6.99
C ALA A 143 -30.27 -8.80 -8.47
N TYR A 144 -30.02 -7.60 -9.00
CA TYR A 144 -30.23 -7.29 -10.41
C TYR A 144 -29.40 -8.19 -11.34
N LEU A 145 -28.10 -8.33 -11.08
CA LEU A 145 -27.21 -9.17 -11.90
C LEU A 145 -27.59 -10.65 -11.83
N VAL A 146 -27.94 -11.16 -10.65
CA VAL A 146 -28.41 -12.54 -10.49
C VAL A 146 -29.74 -12.76 -11.21
N SER A 147 -30.68 -11.80 -11.15
CA SER A 147 -31.96 -11.88 -11.87
C SER A 147 -31.80 -11.92 -13.39
N ARG A 148 -30.67 -11.39 -13.90
CA ARG A 148 -30.29 -11.46 -15.33
C ARG A 148 -29.61 -12.77 -15.71
N GLY A 149 -29.49 -13.73 -14.78
CA GLY A 149 -28.89 -15.05 -15.00
C GLY A 149 -27.38 -15.12 -14.78
N PHE A 150 -26.75 -14.07 -14.25
CA PHE A 150 -25.32 -14.11 -13.94
C PHE A 150 -25.06 -14.96 -12.69
N THR A 151 -24.09 -15.88 -12.80
CA THR A 151 -23.57 -16.63 -11.65
C THR A 151 -22.65 -15.75 -10.80
N LEU A 152 -22.50 -16.06 -9.51
CA LEU A 152 -21.57 -15.34 -8.61
C LEU A 152 -20.13 -15.32 -9.13
N ARG A 153 -19.71 -16.39 -9.81
CA ARG A 153 -18.39 -16.46 -10.45
C ARG A 153 -18.25 -15.42 -11.58
N GLN A 154 -19.29 -15.26 -12.41
CA GLN A 154 -19.28 -14.26 -13.47
C GLN A 154 -19.33 -12.84 -12.90
N ILE A 155 -20.09 -12.61 -11.83
CA ILE A 155 -20.14 -11.30 -11.15
C ILE A 155 -18.74 -10.94 -10.60
N PHE A 156 -18.07 -11.88 -9.94
CA PHE A 156 -16.71 -11.68 -9.43
C PHE A 156 -15.71 -11.31 -10.53
N TRP A 157 -15.72 -12.03 -11.66
CA TRP A 157 -14.84 -11.72 -12.78
C TRP A 157 -15.19 -10.39 -13.46
N ALA A 158 -16.48 -10.07 -13.57
CA ALA A 158 -16.93 -8.80 -14.13
C ALA A 158 -16.48 -7.61 -13.27
N THR A 159 -16.71 -7.66 -11.94
CA THR A 159 -16.27 -6.59 -11.04
C THR A 159 -14.74 -6.51 -10.94
N GLY A 160 -14.03 -7.64 -11.00
CA GLY A 160 -12.57 -7.66 -11.06
C GLY A 160 -12.02 -7.02 -12.34
N ALA A 161 -12.62 -7.28 -13.50
CA ALA A 161 -12.24 -6.66 -14.76
C ALA A 161 -12.50 -5.14 -14.75
N VAL A 162 -13.65 -4.70 -14.22
CA VAL A 162 -13.96 -3.28 -14.05
C VAL A 162 -12.98 -2.61 -13.09
N ALA A 163 -12.66 -3.23 -11.95
CA ALA A 163 -11.68 -2.69 -11.00
C ALA A 163 -10.28 -2.59 -11.62
N PHE A 164 -9.87 -3.59 -12.42
CA PHE A 164 -8.61 -3.57 -13.14
C PHE A 164 -8.52 -2.41 -14.15
N LEU A 165 -9.59 -2.16 -14.92
CA LEU A 165 -9.63 -1.05 -15.88
C LEU A 165 -9.72 0.32 -15.19
N LEU A 166 -10.26 0.39 -13.98
CA LEU A 166 -10.36 1.63 -13.21
C LEU A 166 -9.09 1.96 -12.42
N SER A 167 -8.21 0.98 -12.13
CA SER A 167 -6.95 1.20 -11.39
C SER A 167 -6.10 2.33 -11.99
N PRO A 168 -5.81 2.37 -13.31
CA PRO A 168 -4.97 3.43 -13.88
C PRO A 168 -5.58 4.83 -13.76
N VAL A 169 -6.92 4.93 -13.73
CA VAL A 169 -7.62 6.21 -13.54
C VAL A 169 -7.51 6.66 -12.09
N ALA A 170 -7.65 5.73 -11.14
CA ALA A 170 -7.45 6.01 -9.73
C ALA A 170 -6.00 6.39 -9.42
N ASP A 171 -5.02 5.67 -9.99
CA ASP A 171 -3.59 5.92 -9.82
C ASP A 171 -3.15 7.30 -10.39
N ASN A 172 -3.78 7.75 -11.49
CA ASN A 172 -3.52 9.08 -12.07
C ASN A 172 -4.16 10.23 -11.29
N LEU A 173 -5.33 10.04 -10.66
CA LEU A 173 -5.96 11.06 -9.82
C LEU A 173 -5.18 11.31 -8.52
N THR A 174 -4.36 10.36 -8.09
CA THR A 174 -3.45 10.52 -6.94
C THR A 174 -2.08 11.11 -7.31
N THR A 175 -1.82 11.36 -8.59
CA THR A 175 -0.54 11.94 -9.09
C THR A 175 -0.72 13.37 -9.65
N ALA A 176 -1.95 13.79 -9.93
CA ALA A 176 -2.31 15.05 -10.61
C ALA A 176 -2.56 16.21 -9.63
#